data_AF-H0SZR8-F1
#
_entry.id   AF-H0SZR8-F1
#
_cell.length_a   1.000
_cell.length_b   1.000
_cell.length_c   1.000
_cell.angle_alpha   90.00
_cell.angle_beta   90.00
_cell.angle_gamma   90.00
#
_symmetry.space_group_name_H-M   'P 1'
#
loop_
_entity.id
_entity.type
_entity.pdbx_description
1 polymer ?
#
loop_
_entity_poly.entity_id
_entity_poly.type
_entity_poly.pdbx_seq_one_letter_code
_entity_poly.pdbx_strand_id
1 'polypeptide(L)'
;MGLGIRTGLSPNHRLSSSVKDLQPGWIGEMGHPDQAARWTAVKALLGRSQAALPAPPLRYVQACAKLYGDFAEYLEHNELELALDTLMELGRLTSPHGGFWRDLERAAEIMNLNDRIPALRDAYRAAPMSPDDA
;
A
#
# COMPACT_ATOMS: atom_id res chain seq x y z
N MET A 1 17.81 -49.78 -36.98
CA MET A 1 17.57 -51.20 -36.61
C MET A 1 18.02 -51.31 -35.15
N GLY A 2 17.12 -51.20 -34.16
CA GLY A 2 16.45 -52.33 -33.48
C GLY A 2 17.49 -53.10 -32.64
N LEU A 3 17.41 -53.39 -31.34
CA LEU A 3 16.39 -53.55 -30.29
C LEU A 3 17.18 -53.39 -28.95
N GLY A 4 16.65 -53.32 -27.73
CA GLY A 4 15.38 -53.76 -27.22
C GLY A 4 15.25 -53.45 -25.72
N ILE A 5 14.00 -53.39 -25.30
CA ILE A 5 13.53 -53.20 -23.94
C ILE A 5 13.63 -54.55 -23.20
N ARG A 6 14.10 -54.55 -21.95
CA ARG A 6 13.81 -55.65 -21.02
C ARG A 6 13.44 -55.15 -19.63
N THR A 7 12.29 -55.69 -19.23
CA THR A 7 11.49 -55.57 -18.01
C THR A 7 12.07 -56.30 -16.80
N GLY A 8 11.67 -55.87 -15.60
CA GLY A 8 11.64 -56.66 -14.36
C GLY A 8 11.14 -55.81 -13.18
N LEU A 9 9.84 -55.72 -12.91
CA LEU A 9 9.03 -56.50 -11.95
C LEU A 9 9.43 -56.36 -10.45
N SER A 10 8.46 -55.82 -9.70
CA SER A 10 8.30 -55.53 -8.24
C SER A 10 8.47 -56.77 -7.31
N PRO A 11 8.14 -56.76 -5.99
CA PRO A 11 7.63 -55.72 -5.06
C PRO A 11 8.30 -55.72 -3.66
N ASN A 12 8.05 -54.69 -2.84
CA ASN A 12 7.99 -54.92 -1.38
C ASN A 12 7.07 -53.90 -0.69
N HIS A 13 5.92 -54.40 -0.28
CA HIS A 13 4.99 -53.79 0.67
C HIS A 13 5.30 -54.41 2.03
N ARG A 14 5.60 -53.64 3.09
CA ARG A 14 5.06 -53.93 4.45
C ARG A 14 5.29 -52.80 5.47
N LEU A 15 4.18 -52.11 5.75
CA LEU A 15 3.63 -51.67 7.04
C LEU A 15 4.42 -50.77 8.01
N SER A 16 3.86 -49.56 8.16
CA SER A 16 3.24 -49.05 9.40
C SER A 16 4.14 -48.76 10.60
N SER A 17 4.31 -47.46 10.89
CA SER A 17 3.94 -46.95 12.20
C SER A 17 3.61 -45.45 12.13
N SER A 18 2.36 -45.18 12.48
CA SER A 18 1.82 -43.90 12.86
C SER A 18 2.69 -43.23 13.92
N VAL A 19 3.38 -42.16 13.54
CA VAL A 19 3.66 -41.02 14.41
C VAL A 19 2.78 -39.91 13.86
N LYS A 20 1.48 -39.89 14.21
CA LYS A 20 0.98 -39.06 15.30
C LYS A 20 1.71 -37.71 15.39
N ASP A 21 1.01 -36.68 14.92
CA ASP A 21 0.88 -35.43 15.67
C ASP A 21 2.14 -34.56 15.81
N LEU A 22 2.73 -34.12 14.69
CA LEU A 22 3.59 -32.93 14.69
C LEU A 22 3.32 -32.02 13.47
N GLN A 23 2.14 -31.42 13.43
CA GLN A 23 2.02 -30.00 13.07
C GLN A 23 1.36 -29.28 14.25
N PRO A 24 1.55 -27.96 14.46
CA PRO A 24 2.45 -27.01 13.78
C PRO A 24 3.32 -26.23 14.79
N GLY A 25 4.57 -25.93 14.47
CA GLY A 25 5.45 -25.21 15.40
C GLY A 25 6.43 -24.28 14.70
N TRP A 26 6.03 -23.00 14.61
CA TRP A 26 6.93 -21.85 14.58
C TRP A 26 7.87 -21.74 13.37
N ILE A 27 7.32 -21.54 12.17
CA ILE A 27 7.95 -20.58 11.25
C ILE A 27 7.30 -19.25 11.57
N GLY A 28 8.06 -18.39 12.25
CA GLY A 28 7.63 -17.05 12.59
C GLY A 28 7.10 -16.36 11.35
N GLU A 29 5.85 -15.92 11.45
CA GLU A 29 5.28 -14.70 10.86
C GLU A 29 6.17 -13.99 9.82
N MET A 30 6.45 -14.66 8.70
CA MET A 30 6.90 -13.98 7.50
C MET A 30 5.67 -13.22 7.01
N GLY A 31 5.63 -11.91 7.25
CA GLY A 31 4.62 -11.03 6.70
C GLY A 31 4.40 -11.42 5.24
N HIS A 32 3.16 -11.78 4.90
CA HIS A 32 2.78 -12.26 3.58
C HIS A 32 3.41 -11.33 2.52
N PRO A 33 4.01 -11.83 1.42
CA PRO A 33 4.57 -10.98 0.36
C PRO A 33 3.55 -9.94 -0.15
N ASP A 34 2.26 -10.26 -0.02
CA ASP A 34 1.14 -9.36 -0.27
C ASP A 34 1.14 -8.10 0.61
N GLN A 35 1.56 -8.18 1.87
CA GLN A 35 1.62 -7.04 2.78
C GLN A 35 2.76 -6.09 2.41
N ALA A 36 3.95 -6.63 2.13
CA ALA A 36 5.07 -5.81 1.67
C ALA A 36 4.73 -5.09 0.36
N ALA A 37 4.11 -5.81 -0.60
CA ALA A 37 3.64 -5.23 -1.86
C ALA A 37 2.58 -4.13 -1.64
N ARG A 38 1.63 -4.34 -0.72
CA ARG A 38 0.63 -3.32 -0.34
C ARG A 38 1.30 -2.07 0.22
N TRP A 39 2.28 -2.19 1.12
CA TRP A 39 2.97 -1.03 1.70
C TRP A 39 3.84 -0.30 0.67
N THR A 40 4.48 -1.01 -0.25
CA THR A 40 5.15 -0.38 -1.38
C THR A 40 4.16 0.41 -2.24
N ALA A 41 2.99 -0.15 -2.53
CA ALA A 41 1.95 0.54 -3.30
C ALA A 41 1.43 1.80 -2.59
N VAL A 42 1.20 1.73 -1.27
CA VAL A 42 0.82 2.90 -0.46
C VAL A 42 1.89 3.99 -0.53
N LYS A 43 3.16 3.66 -0.29
CA LYS A 43 4.25 4.66 -0.38
C LYS A 43 4.33 5.31 -1.75
N ALA A 44 4.12 4.54 -2.82
CA ALA A 44 4.08 5.08 -4.17
C ALA A 44 2.91 6.05 -4.39
N LEU A 45 1.70 5.72 -3.88
CA LEU A 45 0.52 6.59 -3.93
C LEU A 45 0.74 7.89 -3.15
N LEU A 46 1.30 7.81 -1.95
CA LEU A 46 1.61 8.98 -1.13
C LEU A 46 2.65 9.89 -1.81
N GLY A 47 3.70 9.30 -2.38
CA GLY A 47 4.73 10.04 -3.11
C GLY A 47 4.18 10.74 -4.37
N ARG A 48 3.31 10.08 -5.14
CA ARG A 48 2.62 10.72 -6.27
C ARG A 48 1.73 11.87 -5.82
N SER A 49 0.98 11.67 -4.74
CA SER A 49 0.11 12.70 -4.17
C SER A 49 0.92 13.93 -3.75
N GLN A 50 2.04 13.73 -3.04
CA GLN A 50 2.95 14.80 -2.68
C GLN A 50 3.45 15.59 -3.91
N ALA A 51 3.85 14.87 -4.97
CA ALA A 51 4.34 15.50 -6.20
C ALA A 51 3.25 16.28 -6.96
N ALA A 52 1.98 15.96 -6.75
CA ALA A 52 0.84 16.63 -7.36
C ALA A 52 0.35 17.88 -6.59
N LEU A 53 0.96 18.20 -5.43
CA LEU A 53 0.59 19.38 -4.66
C LEU A 53 1.02 20.67 -5.38
N PRO A 54 0.15 21.68 -5.51
CA PRO A 54 0.54 22.96 -6.05
C PRO A 54 1.40 23.75 -5.05
N ALA A 55 2.01 24.83 -5.53
CA ALA A 55 2.77 25.73 -4.67
C ALA A 55 1.87 26.28 -3.54
N PRO A 56 2.35 26.29 -2.28
CA PRO A 56 1.53 26.72 -1.16
C PRO A 56 1.21 28.21 -1.24
N PRO A 57 -0.02 28.63 -0.91
CA PRO A 57 -0.36 30.05 -0.79
C PRO A 57 0.53 30.75 0.25
N LEU A 58 0.92 32.01 0.02
CA LEU A 58 1.83 32.77 0.90
C LEU A 58 1.46 32.71 2.39
N ARG A 59 0.16 32.78 2.70
CA ARG A 59 -0.37 32.71 4.06
C ARG A 59 -0.16 31.36 4.78
N TYR A 60 0.13 30.30 4.03
CA TYR A 60 0.31 28.94 4.55
C TYR A 60 1.71 28.38 4.31
N VAL A 61 2.66 29.16 3.79
CA VAL A 61 4.01 28.66 3.46
C VAL A 61 4.70 28.00 4.65
N GLN A 62 4.68 28.63 5.84
CA GLN A 62 5.30 28.07 7.03
C GLN A 62 4.56 26.80 7.52
N ALA A 63 3.24 26.81 7.51
CA ALA A 63 2.44 25.64 7.89
C ALA A 63 2.70 24.45 6.95
N CYS A 64 2.72 24.69 5.64
CA CYS A 64 3.03 23.66 4.65
C CYS A 64 4.47 23.16 4.79
N ALA A 65 5.44 24.03 5.06
CA ALA A 65 6.83 23.64 5.28
C ALA A 65 6.98 22.68 6.47
N LYS A 66 6.27 22.93 7.57
CA LYS A 66 6.22 22.01 8.72
C LYS A 66 5.61 20.67 8.31
N LEU A 67 4.45 20.68 7.66
CA LEU A 67 3.77 19.46 7.23
C LEU A 67 4.59 18.62 6.24
N TYR A 68 5.37 19.25 5.35
CA TYR A 68 6.32 18.52 4.51
C TYR A 68 7.43 17.83 5.31
N GLY A 69 7.91 18.46 6.39
CA GLY A 69 8.85 17.84 7.33
C GLY A 69 8.23 16.65 8.04
N ASP A 70 7.06 16.85 8.65
CA ASP A 70 6.31 15.79 9.35
C ASP A 70 6.04 14.59 8.42
N PHE A 71 5.63 14.85 7.17
CA PHE A 71 5.40 13.82 6.16
C PHE A 71 6.65 12.98 5.87
N ALA A 72 7.81 13.62 5.72
CA ALA A 72 9.06 12.92 5.46
C ALA A 72 9.45 12.03 6.64
N GLU A 73 9.32 12.54 7.87
CA GLU A 73 9.57 11.79 9.11
C GLU A 73 8.64 10.56 9.20
N TYR A 74 7.34 10.73 8.96
CA TYR A 74 6.39 9.61 8.97
C TYR A 74 6.69 8.54 7.92
N LEU A 75 7.19 8.92 6.74
CA LEU A 75 7.63 7.94 5.73
C LEU A 75 8.86 7.16 6.16
N GLU A 76 9.83 7.81 6.82
CA GLU A 76 11.03 7.18 7.36
C GLU A 76 10.69 6.17 8.48
N HIS A 77 9.72 6.51 9.33
CA HIS A 77 9.23 5.65 10.41
C HIS A 77 8.16 4.63 9.98
N ASN A 78 7.79 4.61 8.70
CA ASN A 78 6.73 3.74 8.16
C ASN A 78 5.36 3.96 8.80
N GLU A 79 5.10 5.17 9.29
CA GLU A 79 3.83 5.61 9.88
C GLU A 79 2.89 6.11 8.76
N LEU A 80 2.46 5.19 7.90
CA LEU A 80 1.76 5.50 6.64
C LEU A 80 0.41 6.19 6.85
N GLU A 81 -0.27 5.89 7.95
CA GLU A 81 -1.55 6.53 8.31
C GLU A 81 -1.35 8.02 8.65
N LEU A 82 -0.31 8.33 9.42
CA LEU A 82 0.06 9.71 9.76
C LEU A 82 0.54 10.46 8.51
N ALA A 83 1.32 9.80 7.66
CA ALA A 83 1.74 10.38 6.37
C ALA A 83 0.53 10.72 5.48
N LEU A 84 -0.51 9.87 5.47
CA LEU A 84 -1.76 10.13 4.76
C LEU A 84 -2.52 11.31 5.37
N ASP A 85 -2.69 11.35 6.69
CA ASP A 85 -3.40 12.44 7.39
C ASP A 85 -2.70 13.79 7.15
N THR A 86 -1.36 13.82 7.14
CA THR A 86 -0.57 15.01 6.80
C THR A 86 -0.79 15.48 5.36
N LEU A 87 -0.84 14.55 4.40
CA LEU A 87 -1.16 14.90 3.01
C LEU A 87 -2.61 15.41 2.89
N MET A 88 -3.58 14.84 3.61
CA MET A 88 -4.94 15.38 3.63
C MET A 88 -4.96 16.83 4.12
N GLU A 89 -4.17 17.17 5.14
CA GLU A 89 -4.04 18.55 5.62
C GLU A 89 -3.37 19.47 4.59
N LEU A 90 -2.25 19.04 3.99
CA LEU A 90 -1.61 19.76 2.89
C LEU A 90 -2.58 20.03 1.74
N GLY A 91 -3.40 19.03 1.36
CA GLY A 91 -4.41 19.18 0.33
C GLY A 91 -5.46 20.23 0.67
N ARG A 92 -5.90 20.31 1.94
CA ARG A 92 -6.85 21.36 2.38
C ARG A 92 -6.25 22.77 2.29
N LEU A 93 -4.95 22.92 2.56
CA LEU A 93 -4.26 24.21 2.52
C LEU A 93 -3.91 24.68 1.11
N THR A 94 -3.68 23.75 0.19
CA THR A 94 -3.15 24.02 -1.16
C THR A 94 -4.20 23.89 -2.27
N SER A 95 -5.34 23.25 -1.99
CA SER A 95 -6.42 23.02 -2.97
C SER A 95 -5.95 22.35 -4.27
N PRO A 96 -5.39 21.12 -4.21
CA PRO A 96 -4.94 20.38 -5.39
C PRO A 96 -6.12 19.83 -6.21
N HIS A 97 -5.82 19.40 -7.44
CA HIS A 97 -6.78 18.76 -8.34
C HIS A 97 -7.30 17.41 -7.82
N GLY A 98 -8.39 16.91 -8.43
CA GLY A 98 -9.03 15.65 -8.04
C GLY A 98 -8.11 14.43 -8.03
N GLY A 99 -7.12 14.35 -8.92
CA GLY A 99 -6.18 13.22 -8.98
C GLY A 99 -5.43 12.97 -7.66
N PHE A 100 -5.08 14.06 -6.95
CA PHE A 100 -4.48 13.99 -5.62
C PHE A 100 -5.37 13.23 -4.62
N TRP A 101 -6.64 13.62 -4.54
CA TRP A 101 -7.59 13.02 -3.59
C TRP A 101 -7.90 11.56 -3.92
N ARG A 102 -7.84 11.17 -5.21
CA ARG A 102 -8.01 9.77 -5.64
C ARG A 102 -6.83 8.88 -5.27
N ASP A 103 -5.60 9.38 -5.40
CA ASP A 103 -4.44 8.63 -4.94
C ASP A 103 -4.47 8.42 -3.41
N LEU A 104 -4.91 9.43 -2.65
CA LEU A 104 -5.11 9.28 -1.20
C LEU A 104 -6.25 8.32 -0.84
N GLU A 105 -7.40 8.38 -1.53
CA GLU A 105 -8.50 7.42 -1.34
C GLU A 105 -8.02 5.99 -1.56
N ARG A 106 -7.28 5.75 -2.64
CA ARG A 106 -6.74 4.42 -2.94
C ARG A 106 -5.71 3.96 -1.91
N ALA A 107 -4.89 4.86 -1.38
CA ALA A 107 -3.96 4.55 -0.30
C ALA A 107 -4.72 4.15 0.98
N ALA A 108 -5.76 4.89 1.34
CA ALA A 108 -6.63 4.60 2.47
C ALA A 108 -7.34 3.24 2.31
N GLU A 109 -7.82 2.91 1.11
CA GLU A 109 -8.42 1.60 0.80
C GLU A 109 -7.43 0.45 1.03
N ILE A 110 -6.19 0.58 0.56
CA ILE A 110 -5.15 -0.46 0.75
C ILE A 110 -4.80 -0.65 2.23
N MET A 111 -4.81 0.44 3.01
CA MET A 111 -4.56 0.43 4.46
C MET A 111 -5.79 0.05 5.30
N ASN A 112 -6.97 -0.13 4.68
CA ASN A 112 -8.26 -0.36 5.36
C ASN A 112 -8.73 0.79 6.26
N LEU A 113 -8.36 2.03 5.95
CA LEU A 113 -8.79 3.25 6.65
C LEU A 113 -10.18 3.70 6.16
N ASN A 114 -11.17 2.84 6.35
CA ASN A 114 -12.52 3.01 5.78
C ASN A 114 -13.24 4.26 6.29
N ASP A 115 -12.88 4.73 7.47
CA ASP A 115 -13.42 5.95 8.09
C ASP A 115 -12.91 7.24 7.42
N ARG A 116 -11.75 7.20 6.73
CA ARG A 116 -11.19 8.34 5.99
C ARG A 116 -11.76 8.48 4.59
N ILE A 117 -12.25 7.39 3.99
CA ILE A 117 -12.76 7.35 2.61
C ILE A 117 -13.88 8.38 2.33
N PRO A 118 -14.90 8.57 3.19
CA PRO A 118 -15.94 9.57 2.94
C PRO A 118 -15.38 10.99 2.77
N ALA A 119 -14.48 11.39 3.68
CA ALA A 119 -13.86 12.72 3.62
C ALA A 119 -13.01 12.91 2.35
N LEU A 120 -12.29 11.88 1.92
CA LEU A 120 -11.49 11.89 0.69
C LEU A 120 -12.37 12.01 -0.57
N ARG A 121 -13.52 11.32 -0.60
CA ARG A 121 -14.49 11.44 -1.69
C ARG A 121 -15.14 12.81 -1.77
N ASP A 122 -15.46 13.40 -0.61
CA ASP A 122 -16.00 14.75 -0.56
C ASP A 122 -14.96 15.77 -1.03
N ALA A 123 -13.71 15.63 -0.61
CA ALA A 123 -12.61 16.46 -1.08
C ALA A 123 -12.36 16.33 -2.60
N TYR A 124 -12.43 15.11 -3.14
CA TYR A 124 -12.37 14.88 -4.60
C TYR A 124 -13.47 15.64 -5.35
N ARG A 125 -14.71 15.59 -4.86
CA ARG A 125 -15.85 16.27 -5.49
C ARG A 125 -15.73 17.80 -5.42
N ALA A 126 -15.12 18.31 -4.37
CA ALA A 126 -14.90 19.73 -4.16
C ALA A 126 -13.64 20.26 -4.87
N ALA A 127 -12.78 19.38 -5.40
CA ALA A 127 -11.51 19.75 -6.00
C ALA A 127 -11.72 20.53 -7.30
N PRO A 128 -10.86 21.52 -7.61
CA PRO A 128 -10.87 22.19 -8.90
C PRO A 128 -10.63 21.17 -10.01
N MET A 129 -11.46 21.19 -11.06
CA MET A 129 -11.28 20.36 -12.25
C MET A 129 -9.92 20.66 -12.88
N SER A 130 -9.20 19.61 -13.31
CA SER A 130 -8.01 19.82 -14.12
C SER A 130 -8.44 20.40 -15.48
N PRO A 131 -7.69 21.35 -16.07
CA PRO A 131 -7.96 21.81 -17.43
C PRO A 131 -7.87 20.70 -18.48
N ASP A 132 -7.20 19.58 -18.18
CA ASP A 132 -7.13 18.39 -19.05
C ASP A 132 -8.35 17.45 -18.93
N ASP A 133 -9.26 17.69 -17.98
CA ASP A 133 -10.48 16.90 -17.77
C ASP A 133 -11.74 17.52 -18.43
N ALA A 134 -11.58 18.56 -19.26
CA ALA A 134 -12.65 19.34 -19.91
C ALA A 134 -12.92 18.95 -21.38
#